data_AF-A0A7Y1XMD7-F1
#
_entry.id   AF-A0A7Y1XMD7-F1
#
_cell.length_a   1.000
_cell.length_b   1.000
_cell.length_c   1.000
_cell.angle_alpha   90.00
_cell.angle_beta   90.00
_cell.angle_gamma   90.00
#
_symmetry.space_group_name_H-M   'P 1'
#
loop_
_entity.id
_entity.type
_entity.pdbx_description
1 polymer ?
#
loop_
_entity_poly.entity_id
_entity_poly.type
_entity_poly.pdbx_seq_one_letter_code
_entity_poly.pdbx_strand_id
1 'polypeptide(L)'
;MMKVSDPIIFGHAVRTFFKDLFEKHGAIFEEIGVDANNGFGNIINNLNEVSAEKRSEILNDTDETFAKNPDLAMVNSEKGITNLHVPSDIIIDASMPAMIRTSGQMWNKDGHQQDTKAVIPDSSYAGIYQVVIDFCKKHGAFDPTTMGTVPNVGLMAQKAEEYGSHDKTFELNENGKVQVVNTKGDILIEHTVEKGDIWRMCQVKDAPIKDWVKLAVTRARATQMPTIFWLDEKRAHDAELIKKVHSYLSNHDTSGLEMKIMSPIVATQYTLERIKEGLDTISVTGNVLRDYLTDLFPILELGTSAKMLSIVPLMNGGGLFETGAGGSAPKHVQQFVTENHLRWDSLGEFLALAVSLEHLAETNDNKKAKVLATTLDDATDKFLDNKKSPSRVAGELDNRGSHFFLAMYWAQALAHQNDDEELKELFTSVAKKMETNQHTIIEELNAIQGDSVDIGGYYKPNDTLANTAMRPNKTFNNILAEI
;
A
#
# COMPACT_ATOMS: atom_id res chain seq x y z
N MET A 1 -7.69 5.52 4.65
CA MET A 1 -6.89 6.73 4.90
C MET A 1 -7.76 7.97 5.12
N MET A 2 -8.66 8.31 4.18
CA MET A 2 -9.55 9.47 4.29
C MET A 2 -10.77 9.24 5.22
N LYS A 3 -10.54 9.27 6.52
CA LYS A 3 -11.52 8.83 7.54
C LYS A 3 -12.83 9.63 7.67
N VAL A 4 -12.93 10.81 7.04
CA VAL A 4 -14.14 11.66 7.11
C VAL A 4 -14.86 11.68 5.76
N SER A 5 -14.20 12.12 4.69
CA SER A 5 -14.82 12.28 3.38
C SER A 5 -15.29 10.96 2.77
N ASP A 6 -14.43 9.94 2.78
CA ASP A 6 -14.65 8.76 1.95
C ASP A 6 -15.78 7.86 2.49
N PRO A 7 -15.97 7.68 3.81
CA PRO A 7 -17.16 7.02 4.33
C PRO A 7 -18.47 7.72 3.93
N ILE A 8 -18.49 9.05 3.85
CA ILE A 8 -19.68 9.80 3.42
C ILE A 8 -19.94 9.55 1.93
N ILE A 9 -18.90 9.66 1.08
CA ILE A 9 -18.97 9.36 -0.35
C ILE A 9 -19.43 7.91 -0.59
N PHE A 10 -18.87 6.96 0.15
CA PHE A 10 -19.26 5.56 0.11
C PHE A 10 -20.72 5.36 0.51
N GLY A 11 -21.17 6.02 1.58
CA GLY A 11 -22.56 6.02 2.01
C GLY A 11 -23.52 6.56 0.95
N HIS A 12 -23.13 7.58 0.18
CA HIS A 12 -23.91 8.03 -0.98
C HIS A 12 -24.04 6.96 -2.06
N ALA A 13 -22.95 6.22 -2.35
CA ALA A 13 -22.99 5.10 -3.29
C ALA A 13 -23.92 3.98 -2.81
N VAL A 14 -23.86 3.61 -1.52
CA VAL A 14 -24.76 2.63 -0.90
C VAL A 14 -26.21 3.09 -0.98
N ARG A 15 -26.52 4.31 -0.54
CA ARG A 15 -27.88 4.87 -0.58
C ARG A 15 -28.44 4.97 -1.99
N THR A 16 -27.57 5.24 -2.98
CA THR A 16 -27.98 5.35 -4.39
C THR A 16 -28.24 3.98 -5.00
N PHE A 17 -27.37 2.99 -4.75
CA PHE A 17 -27.57 1.61 -5.22
C PHE A 17 -28.82 0.97 -4.60
N PHE A 18 -29.02 1.19 -3.29
CA PHE A 18 -30.16 0.66 -2.53
C PHE A 18 -31.31 1.66 -2.36
N LYS A 19 -31.49 2.59 -3.31
CA LYS A 19 -32.44 3.69 -3.19
C LYS A 19 -33.86 3.22 -2.82
N ASP A 20 -34.41 2.28 -3.57
CA ASP A 20 -35.77 1.77 -3.35
C ASP A 20 -35.92 1.12 -1.97
N LEU A 21 -34.86 0.47 -1.47
CA LEU A 21 -34.81 -0.14 -0.15
C LEU A 21 -34.87 0.92 0.97
N PHE A 22 -34.09 2.00 0.83
CA PHE A 22 -34.09 3.12 1.78
C PHE A 22 -35.40 3.93 1.71
N GLU A 23 -36.01 4.10 0.53
CA GLU A 23 -37.30 4.77 0.40
C GLU A 23 -38.43 3.97 1.08
N LYS A 24 -38.41 2.62 0.95
CA LYS A 24 -39.44 1.75 1.53
C LYS A 24 -39.27 1.54 3.05
N HIS A 25 -38.04 1.37 3.54
CA HIS A 25 -37.77 0.96 4.93
C HIS A 25 -37.02 2.01 5.76
N GLY A 26 -36.86 3.23 5.27
CA GLY A 26 -36.02 4.27 5.89
C GLY A 26 -36.31 4.53 7.38
N ALA A 27 -37.59 4.60 7.78
CA ALA A 27 -37.96 4.80 9.18
C ALA A 27 -37.48 3.66 10.10
N ILE A 28 -37.53 2.41 9.61
CA ILE A 28 -37.06 1.23 10.35
C ILE A 28 -35.54 1.21 10.40
N PHE A 29 -34.89 1.57 9.30
CA PHE A 29 -33.44 1.70 9.26
C PHE A 29 -32.91 2.75 10.24
N GLU A 30 -33.61 3.88 10.39
CA GLU A 30 -33.31 4.89 11.41
C GLU A 30 -33.49 4.33 12.84
N GLU A 31 -34.59 3.61 13.09
CA GLU A 31 -34.87 3.01 14.40
C GLU A 31 -33.81 1.99 14.84
N ILE A 32 -33.36 1.13 13.94
CA ILE A 32 -32.37 0.07 14.23
C ILE A 32 -30.91 0.53 14.06
N GLY A 33 -30.68 1.82 13.81
CA GLY A 33 -29.33 2.38 13.74
C GLY A 33 -28.52 1.96 12.52
N VAL A 34 -29.17 1.80 11.36
CA VAL A 34 -28.48 1.58 10.08
C VAL A 34 -27.64 2.80 9.72
N ASP A 35 -26.36 2.58 9.44
CA ASP A 35 -25.44 3.57 8.92
C ASP A 35 -24.85 3.12 7.58
N ALA A 36 -25.34 3.71 6.49
CA ALA A 36 -24.88 3.41 5.13
C ALA A 36 -23.41 3.79 4.91
N ASN A 37 -22.84 4.70 5.69
CA ASN A 37 -21.42 5.05 5.61
C ASN A 37 -20.52 3.88 6.08
N ASN A 38 -21.09 2.96 6.87
CA ASN A 38 -20.46 1.69 7.26
C ASN A 38 -20.79 0.52 6.32
N GLY A 39 -21.49 0.79 5.21
CA GLY A 39 -21.75 -0.15 4.14
C GLY A 39 -22.97 -1.06 4.31
N PHE A 40 -23.26 -1.82 3.26
CA PHE A 40 -24.37 -2.75 3.20
C PHE A 40 -24.30 -3.85 4.28
N GLY A 41 -23.09 -4.24 4.70
CA GLY A 41 -22.91 -5.17 5.81
C GLY A 41 -23.49 -4.64 7.14
N ASN A 42 -23.45 -3.32 7.36
CA ASN A 42 -24.09 -2.70 8.53
C ASN A 42 -25.62 -2.85 8.47
N ILE A 43 -26.21 -2.66 7.28
CA ILE A 43 -27.65 -2.87 7.07
C ILE A 43 -28.03 -4.29 7.48
N ILE A 44 -27.34 -5.29 6.92
CA ILE A 44 -27.62 -6.72 7.17
C ILE A 44 -27.44 -7.09 8.64
N ASN A 45 -26.40 -6.59 9.31
CA ASN A 45 -26.14 -6.92 10.72
C ASN A 45 -27.22 -6.37 11.66
N ASN A 46 -27.76 -5.17 11.37
CA ASN A 46 -28.80 -4.55 12.19
C ASN A 46 -30.19 -5.18 11.98
N LEU A 47 -30.41 -5.99 10.93
CA LEU A 47 -31.69 -6.71 10.74
C LEU A 47 -31.98 -7.76 11.81
N ASN A 48 -31.06 -8.04 12.74
CA ASN A 48 -31.33 -8.87 13.90
C ASN A 48 -32.25 -8.18 14.93
N GLU A 49 -32.39 -6.85 14.85
CA GLU A 49 -33.22 -6.04 15.76
C GLU A 49 -34.70 -5.96 15.34
N VAL A 50 -35.07 -6.49 14.18
CA VAL A 50 -36.46 -6.50 13.68
C VAL A 50 -37.11 -7.89 13.77
N SER A 51 -38.43 -7.97 13.60
CA SER A 51 -39.14 -9.25 13.57
C SER A 51 -38.70 -10.13 12.39
N ALA A 52 -38.86 -11.46 12.51
CA ALA A 52 -38.48 -12.40 11.46
C ALA A 52 -39.23 -12.14 10.14
N GLU A 53 -40.51 -11.75 10.22
CA GLU A 53 -41.33 -11.40 9.06
C GLU A 53 -40.78 -10.15 8.37
N LYS A 54 -40.44 -9.11 9.15
CA LYS A 54 -39.92 -7.87 8.60
C LYS A 54 -38.52 -8.03 8.03
N ARG A 55 -37.67 -8.83 8.69
CA ARG A 55 -36.36 -9.23 8.16
C ARG A 55 -36.51 -9.94 6.82
N SER A 56 -37.43 -10.89 6.71
CA SER A 56 -37.68 -11.61 5.44
C SER A 56 -38.15 -10.67 4.33
N GLU A 57 -39.05 -9.73 4.64
CA GLU A 57 -39.49 -8.70 3.69
C GLU A 57 -38.30 -7.86 3.18
N ILE A 58 -37.47 -7.33 4.09
CA ILE A 58 -36.31 -6.50 3.74
C ILE A 58 -35.29 -7.29 2.90
N LEU A 59 -35.05 -8.56 3.23
CA LEU A 59 -34.14 -9.41 2.45
C LEU A 59 -34.68 -9.67 1.03
N ASN A 60 -35.98 -9.92 0.88
CA ASN A 60 -36.59 -10.07 -0.45
C ASN A 60 -36.49 -8.78 -1.28
N ASP A 61 -36.77 -7.61 -0.67
CA ASP A 61 -36.61 -6.31 -1.35
C ASP A 61 -35.14 -6.03 -1.72
N THR A 62 -34.21 -6.54 -0.92
CA THR A 62 -32.77 -6.46 -1.18
C THR A 62 -32.40 -7.29 -2.41
N ASP A 63 -32.89 -8.52 -2.51
CA ASP A 63 -32.69 -9.39 -3.68
C ASP A 63 -33.29 -8.76 -4.95
N GLU A 64 -34.47 -8.16 -4.85
CA GLU A 64 -35.07 -7.40 -5.95
C GLU A 64 -34.21 -6.21 -6.37
N THR A 65 -33.62 -5.50 -5.40
CA THR A 65 -32.74 -4.36 -5.66
C THR A 65 -31.49 -4.80 -6.42
N PHE A 66 -30.87 -5.92 -6.03
CA PHE A 66 -29.76 -6.49 -6.78
C PHE A 66 -30.16 -6.92 -8.19
N ALA A 67 -31.35 -7.51 -8.36
CA ALA A 67 -31.83 -7.95 -9.67
C ALA A 67 -32.15 -6.78 -10.63
N LYS A 68 -32.54 -5.61 -10.09
CA LYS A 68 -32.87 -4.39 -10.87
C LYS A 68 -31.64 -3.55 -11.22
N ASN A 69 -30.54 -3.71 -10.49
CA ASN A 69 -29.33 -2.92 -10.65
C ASN A 69 -28.22 -3.68 -11.43
N PRO A 70 -27.16 -2.99 -11.90
CA PRO A 70 -25.98 -3.65 -12.45
C PRO A 70 -25.30 -4.56 -11.43
N ASP A 71 -24.66 -5.62 -11.91
CA ASP A 71 -23.84 -6.49 -11.06
C ASP A 71 -22.70 -5.68 -10.40
N LEU A 72 -22.40 -6.01 -9.14
CA LEU A 72 -21.31 -5.42 -8.38
C LEU A 72 -20.06 -6.31 -8.41
N ALA A 73 -18.90 -5.68 -8.31
CA ALA A 73 -17.66 -6.40 -8.03
C ALA A 73 -17.74 -7.09 -6.65
N MET A 74 -17.16 -8.28 -6.54
CA MET A 74 -17.16 -9.09 -5.33
C MET A 74 -15.80 -9.06 -4.63
N VAL A 75 -15.83 -8.87 -3.32
CA VAL A 75 -14.68 -9.06 -2.41
C VAL A 75 -14.47 -10.54 -2.12
N ASN A 76 -15.59 -11.26 -1.95
CA ASN A 76 -15.66 -12.71 -1.83
C ASN A 76 -17.01 -13.21 -2.39
N SER A 77 -17.00 -13.78 -3.59
CA SER A 77 -18.21 -14.27 -4.28
C SER A 77 -18.88 -15.44 -3.55
N GLU A 78 -18.11 -16.39 -3.01
CA GLU A 78 -18.63 -17.56 -2.28
C GLU A 78 -19.43 -17.17 -1.02
N LYS A 79 -19.03 -16.06 -0.38
CA LYS A 79 -19.70 -15.52 0.80
C LYS A 79 -20.68 -14.39 0.49
N GLY A 80 -20.90 -14.06 -0.78
CA GLY A 80 -21.77 -12.96 -1.19
C GLY A 80 -21.29 -11.56 -0.79
N ILE A 81 -20.01 -11.39 -0.44
CA ILE A 81 -19.46 -10.09 0.00
C ILE A 81 -19.13 -9.24 -1.23
N THR A 82 -19.92 -8.19 -1.44
CA THR A 82 -19.82 -7.22 -2.54
C THR A 82 -18.90 -6.03 -2.20
N ASN A 83 -18.53 -5.24 -3.21
CA ASN A 83 -17.81 -3.96 -3.06
C ASN A 83 -18.51 -2.95 -2.13
N LEU A 84 -19.84 -3.05 -1.97
CA LEU A 84 -20.60 -2.15 -1.10
C LEU A 84 -20.77 -2.68 0.33
N HIS A 85 -20.21 -3.84 0.67
CA HIS A 85 -20.39 -4.44 2.01
C HIS A 85 -19.69 -3.66 3.11
N VAL A 86 -18.39 -3.38 2.96
CA VAL A 86 -17.57 -2.70 3.97
C VAL A 86 -16.68 -1.67 3.26
N PRO A 87 -16.66 -0.39 3.71
CA PRO A 87 -15.93 0.68 3.03
C PRO A 87 -14.41 0.48 2.95
N SER A 88 -13.84 -0.37 3.80
CA SER A 88 -12.41 -0.66 3.85
C SER A 88 -11.98 -1.89 3.05
N ASP A 89 -12.90 -2.60 2.41
CA ASP A 89 -12.56 -3.84 1.70
C ASP A 89 -11.90 -3.60 0.34
N ILE A 90 -12.33 -2.56 -0.38
CA ILE A 90 -11.77 -2.18 -1.70
C ILE A 90 -11.14 -0.79 -1.56
N ILE A 91 -9.81 -0.76 -1.45
CA ILE A 91 -9.02 0.47 -1.30
C ILE A 91 -8.37 0.79 -2.64
N ILE A 92 -8.50 2.03 -3.11
CA ILE A 92 -8.20 2.46 -4.49
C ILE A 92 -6.74 2.19 -4.92
N ASP A 93 -5.79 2.48 -4.03
CA ASP A 93 -4.35 2.31 -4.22
C ASP A 93 -3.98 0.87 -4.59
N ALA A 94 -4.55 -0.13 -3.91
CA ALA A 94 -4.29 -1.55 -4.15
C ALA A 94 -5.24 -2.17 -5.18
N SER A 95 -6.51 -1.76 -5.18
CA SER A 95 -7.54 -2.38 -6.03
C SER A 95 -7.43 -1.98 -7.50
N MET A 96 -7.07 -0.74 -7.80
CA MET A 96 -6.93 -0.29 -9.19
C MET A 96 -5.77 -0.99 -9.91
N PRO A 97 -4.55 -1.09 -9.34
CA PRO A 97 -3.47 -1.87 -9.96
C PRO A 97 -3.81 -3.36 -10.06
N ALA A 98 -4.47 -3.95 -9.05
CA ALA A 98 -4.88 -5.35 -9.10
C ALA A 98 -5.87 -5.61 -10.26
N MET A 99 -6.83 -4.71 -10.47
CA MET A 99 -7.78 -4.77 -11.59
C MET A 99 -7.07 -4.58 -12.93
N ILE A 100 -6.20 -3.57 -13.06
CA ILE A 100 -5.44 -3.29 -14.29
C ILE A 100 -4.56 -4.49 -14.67
N ARG A 101 -3.84 -5.07 -13.71
CA ARG A 101 -3.00 -6.26 -13.94
C ARG A 101 -3.82 -7.48 -14.33
N THR A 102 -5.03 -7.59 -13.82
CA THR A 102 -5.96 -8.69 -14.11
C THR A 102 -6.83 -8.35 -15.33
N SER A 103 -6.19 -7.97 -16.43
CA SER A 103 -6.85 -7.67 -17.72
C SER A 103 -7.90 -6.56 -17.69
N GLY A 104 -7.88 -5.68 -16.67
CA GLY A 104 -8.92 -4.65 -16.50
C GLY A 104 -10.23 -5.19 -15.92
N GLN A 105 -10.20 -6.34 -15.24
CA GLN A 105 -11.37 -7.08 -14.79
C GLN A 105 -11.41 -7.24 -13.26
N MET A 106 -12.64 -7.41 -12.74
CA MET A 106 -12.90 -7.75 -11.34
C MET A 106 -13.79 -8.99 -11.24
N TRP A 107 -13.92 -9.56 -10.04
CA TRP A 107 -14.72 -10.77 -9.81
C TRP A 107 -16.21 -10.44 -9.74
N ASN A 108 -17.03 -11.19 -10.47
CA ASN A 108 -18.49 -11.10 -10.42
C ASN A 108 -19.09 -12.10 -9.41
N LYS A 109 -20.44 -12.10 -9.28
CA LYS A 109 -21.17 -12.96 -8.34
C LYS A 109 -20.96 -14.46 -8.57
N ASP A 110 -20.64 -14.87 -9.81
CA ASP A 110 -20.38 -16.26 -10.18
C ASP A 110 -18.91 -16.68 -9.95
N GLY A 111 -18.08 -15.78 -9.41
CA GLY A 111 -16.66 -16.04 -9.20
C GLY A 111 -15.82 -16.02 -10.48
N HIS A 112 -16.28 -15.33 -11.53
CA HIS A 112 -15.55 -15.15 -12.78
C HIS A 112 -15.06 -13.70 -12.94
N GLN A 113 -13.98 -13.52 -13.70
CA GLN A 113 -13.49 -12.18 -14.07
C GLN A 113 -14.41 -11.55 -15.11
N GLN A 114 -14.68 -10.25 -14.94
CA GLN A 114 -15.55 -9.48 -15.81
C GLN A 114 -15.07 -8.02 -15.90
N ASP A 115 -15.22 -7.41 -17.08
CA ASP A 115 -14.93 -6.00 -17.31
C ASP A 115 -15.71 -5.13 -16.31
N THR A 116 -15.05 -4.10 -15.78
CA THR A 116 -15.63 -3.25 -14.74
C THR A 116 -15.67 -1.78 -15.13
N LYS A 117 -16.68 -1.07 -14.60
CA LYS A 117 -16.65 0.39 -14.51
C LYS A 117 -16.09 0.75 -13.14
N ALA A 118 -14.80 1.05 -13.07
CA ALA A 118 -14.17 1.54 -11.85
C ALA A 118 -14.58 2.99 -11.58
N VAL A 119 -15.50 3.19 -10.63
CA VAL A 119 -16.01 4.52 -10.27
C VAL A 119 -15.09 5.18 -9.25
N ILE A 120 -14.42 6.25 -9.66
CA ILE A 120 -13.63 7.13 -8.78
C ILE A 120 -14.27 8.51 -8.85
N PRO A 121 -15.04 8.95 -7.83
CA PRO A 121 -15.86 10.16 -7.93
C PRO A 121 -15.06 11.46 -8.11
N ASP A 122 -13.94 11.60 -7.39
CA ASP A 122 -13.09 12.79 -7.49
C ASP A 122 -12.13 12.69 -8.68
N SER A 123 -12.05 13.76 -9.47
CA SER A 123 -11.29 13.80 -10.71
C SER A 123 -9.81 14.15 -10.54
N SER A 124 -9.35 14.53 -9.33
CA SER A 124 -7.96 14.97 -9.09
C SER A 124 -6.95 13.90 -9.49
N TYR A 125 -7.29 12.63 -9.23
CA TYR A 125 -6.36 11.51 -9.42
C TYR A 125 -6.92 10.41 -10.33
N ALA A 126 -8.23 10.37 -10.59
CA ALA A 126 -8.86 9.33 -11.41
C ALA A 126 -8.25 9.21 -12.82
N GLY A 127 -7.84 10.34 -13.41
CA GLY A 127 -7.32 10.40 -14.77
C GLY A 127 -6.07 9.55 -15.01
N ILE A 128 -5.21 9.35 -14.01
CA ILE A 128 -3.98 8.55 -14.20
C ILE A 128 -4.32 7.09 -14.50
N TYR A 129 -5.32 6.53 -13.82
CA TYR A 129 -5.72 5.14 -14.04
C TYR A 129 -6.38 4.96 -15.40
N GLN A 130 -7.17 5.95 -15.84
CA GLN A 130 -7.76 5.92 -17.19
C GLN A 130 -6.68 5.89 -18.27
N VAL A 131 -5.61 6.70 -18.13
CA VAL A 131 -4.46 6.68 -19.05
C VAL A 131 -3.81 5.31 -19.08
N VAL A 132 -3.57 4.68 -17.92
CA VAL A 132 -2.97 3.34 -17.84
C VAL A 132 -3.86 2.29 -18.51
N ILE A 133 -5.17 2.33 -18.25
CA ILE A 133 -6.15 1.41 -18.86
C ILE A 133 -6.14 1.55 -20.38
N ASP A 134 -6.20 2.78 -20.91
CA ASP A 134 -6.22 3.03 -22.34
C ASP A 134 -4.88 2.68 -23.00
N PHE A 135 -3.77 2.89 -22.30
CA PHE A 135 -2.45 2.46 -22.73
C PHE A 135 -2.38 0.93 -22.87
N CYS A 136 -2.84 0.18 -21.86
CA CYS A 136 -2.89 -1.28 -21.90
C CYS A 136 -3.82 -1.80 -23.01
N LYS A 137 -4.99 -1.17 -23.22
CA LYS A 137 -5.89 -1.52 -24.32
C LYS A 137 -5.22 -1.36 -25.69
N LYS A 138 -4.37 -0.34 -25.86
CA LYS A 138 -3.66 -0.04 -27.10
C LYS A 138 -2.41 -0.90 -27.31
N HIS A 139 -1.69 -1.21 -26.24
CA HIS A 139 -0.34 -1.78 -26.31
C HIS A 139 -0.21 -3.21 -25.76
N GLY A 140 -1.29 -3.75 -25.18
CA GLY A 140 -1.25 -5.02 -24.43
C GLY A 140 -0.80 -4.80 -22.98
N ALA A 141 -0.71 -5.90 -22.23
CA ALA A 141 -0.16 -5.89 -20.88
C ALA A 141 1.33 -5.50 -20.88
N PHE A 142 1.80 -4.92 -19.77
CA PHE A 142 3.23 -4.71 -19.55
C PHE A 142 3.97 -6.05 -19.47
N ASP A 143 5.23 -6.04 -19.90
CA ASP A 143 6.13 -7.19 -19.82
C ASP A 143 7.18 -6.95 -18.72
N PRO A 144 7.06 -7.60 -17.54
CA PRO A 144 8.01 -7.47 -16.45
C PRO A 144 9.46 -7.85 -16.79
N THR A 145 9.69 -8.57 -17.89
CA THR A 145 11.04 -9.00 -18.28
C THR A 145 11.84 -7.91 -19.02
N THR A 146 11.15 -6.91 -19.56
CA THR A 146 11.76 -5.85 -20.39
C THR A 146 11.38 -4.44 -19.99
N MET A 147 10.32 -4.25 -19.20
CA MET A 147 9.88 -2.93 -18.77
C MET A 147 10.91 -2.24 -17.86
N GLY A 148 10.95 -0.91 -17.92
CA GLY A 148 11.72 -0.09 -17.00
C GLY A 148 11.05 -0.01 -15.62
N THR A 149 11.54 0.90 -14.78
CA THR A 149 11.00 1.16 -13.44
C THR A 149 10.58 2.61 -13.23
N VAL A 150 9.61 2.81 -12.33
CA VAL A 150 9.13 4.14 -11.93
C VAL A 150 9.26 4.36 -10.43
N PRO A 151 10.44 4.81 -9.95
CA PRO A 151 10.60 5.24 -8.57
C PRO A 151 9.75 6.47 -8.24
N ASN A 152 9.48 6.70 -6.95
CA ASN A 152 8.73 7.86 -6.49
C ASN A 152 9.51 8.68 -5.44
N VAL A 153 9.39 10.01 -5.54
CA VAL A 153 9.77 10.97 -4.49
C VAL A 153 8.51 11.73 -4.04
N GLY A 154 7.98 11.34 -2.88
CA GLY A 154 6.69 11.81 -2.38
C GLY A 154 6.78 12.92 -1.34
N LEU A 155 5.96 13.95 -1.49
CA LEU A 155 5.78 15.02 -0.50
C LEU A 155 4.79 14.58 0.59
N MET A 156 5.29 14.23 1.79
CA MET A 156 4.42 13.74 2.87
C MET A 156 4.70 14.33 4.26
N ALA A 157 5.86 14.95 4.46
CA ALA A 157 6.30 15.40 5.78
C ALA A 157 5.31 16.38 6.42
N GLN A 158 5.11 16.23 7.73
CA GLN A 158 4.23 17.06 8.56
C GLN A 158 2.75 17.04 8.15
N LYS A 159 2.26 15.86 7.71
CA LYS A 159 0.89 15.62 7.23
C LYS A 159 0.53 16.52 6.06
N ALA A 160 1.38 16.47 5.02
CA ALA A 160 1.19 17.29 3.83
C ALA A 160 -0.14 16.96 3.14
N GLU A 161 -0.82 18.01 2.66
CA GLU A 161 -1.96 17.94 1.76
C GLU A 161 -3.19 17.24 2.39
N GLU A 162 -3.80 16.26 1.72
CA GLU A 162 -5.02 15.58 2.15
C GLU A 162 -4.85 14.81 3.47
N TYR A 163 -3.67 14.25 3.75
CA TYR A 163 -3.41 13.48 4.97
C TYR A 163 -3.47 14.33 6.24
N GLY A 164 -3.38 15.65 6.09
CA GLY A 164 -3.55 16.62 7.16
C GLY A 164 -4.96 17.19 7.25
N SER A 165 -5.91 16.80 6.40
CA SER A 165 -7.19 17.52 6.25
C SER A 165 -8.30 17.04 7.16
N HIS A 166 -8.15 15.91 7.87
CA HIS A 166 -9.29 15.23 8.50
C HIS A 166 -10.04 16.08 9.54
N ASP A 167 -9.33 16.90 10.31
CA ASP A 167 -9.89 17.84 11.29
C ASP A 167 -10.42 19.14 10.65
N LYS A 168 -10.33 19.24 9.32
CA LYS A 168 -10.74 20.35 8.47
C LYS A 168 -11.65 19.90 7.33
N THR A 169 -12.31 18.76 7.50
CA THR A 169 -13.30 18.20 6.57
C THR A 169 -14.66 18.16 7.26
N PHE A 170 -15.69 18.66 6.59
CA PHE A 170 -17.04 18.80 7.15
C PHE A 170 -18.09 18.40 6.11
N GLU A 171 -19.12 17.67 6.55
CA GLU A 171 -20.38 17.54 5.84
C GLU A 171 -21.27 18.73 6.21
N LEU A 172 -21.83 19.41 5.21
CA LEU A 172 -22.57 20.65 5.43
C LEU A 172 -24.03 20.35 5.76
N ASN A 173 -24.53 20.93 6.84
CA ASN A 173 -25.90 20.67 7.31
C ASN A 173 -26.96 21.58 6.68
N GLU A 174 -26.52 22.65 5.99
CA GLU A 174 -27.39 23.66 5.38
C GLU A 174 -26.71 24.34 4.18
N ASN A 175 -27.50 25.00 3.35
CA ASN A 175 -27.00 25.79 2.22
C ASN A 175 -26.38 27.09 2.72
N GLY A 176 -25.31 27.55 2.08
CA GLY A 176 -24.68 28.80 2.46
C GLY A 176 -23.30 29.01 1.83
N LYS A 177 -22.38 29.54 2.64
CA LYS A 177 -21.00 29.80 2.23
C LYS A 177 -20.02 29.31 3.30
N VAL A 178 -18.91 28.72 2.86
CA VAL A 178 -17.74 28.47 3.71
C VAL A 178 -16.66 29.48 3.39
N GLN A 179 -16.20 30.22 4.41
CA GLN A 179 -15.17 31.25 4.29
C GLN A 179 -13.96 30.90 5.17
N VAL A 180 -12.76 31.04 4.61
CA VAL A 180 -11.50 31.01 5.35
C VAL A 180 -11.04 32.44 5.55
N VAL A 181 -11.06 32.92 6.81
CA VAL A 181 -10.80 34.32 7.16
C VAL A 181 -9.50 34.42 7.97
N ASN A 182 -8.64 35.37 7.64
CA ASN A 182 -7.41 35.60 8.38
C ASN A 182 -7.66 36.38 9.69
N THR A 183 -6.62 36.57 10.50
CA THR A 183 -6.73 37.29 11.79
C THR A 183 -7.04 38.79 11.66
N LYS A 184 -6.97 39.36 10.46
CA LYS A 184 -7.34 40.76 10.16
C LYS A 184 -8.79 40.90 9.68
N GLY A 185 -9.49 39.78 9.46
CA GLY A 185 -10.85 39.77 8.91
C GLY A 185 -10.91 39.69 7.38
N ASP A 186 -9.78 39.54 6.69
CA ASP A 186 -9.79 39.38 5.23
C ASP A 186 -10.21 37.95 4.85
N ILE A 187 -11.14 37.83 3.92
CA ILE A 187 -11.55 36.54 3.35
C ILE A 187 -10.46 36.08 2.37
N LEU A 188 -9.84 34.94 2.66
CA LEU A 188 -8.81 34.33 1.84
C LEU A 188 -9.39 33.37 0.79
N ILE A 189 -10.40 32.60 1.17
CA ILE A 189 -11.06 31.58 0.35
C ILE A 189 -12.56 31.63 0.67
N GLU A 190 -13.42 31.57 -0.35
CA GLU A 190 -14.88 31.48 -0.20
C GLU A 190 -15.45 30.44 -1.18
N HIS A 191 -16.35 29.59 -0.71
CA HIS A 191 -17.14 28.68 -1.54
C HIS A 191 -18.62 28.82 -1.21
N THR A 192 -19.47 28.77 -2.22
CA THR A 192 -20.91 28.53 -2.03
C THR A 192 -21.11 27.02 -1.89
N VAL A 193 -21.91 26.59 -0.92
CA VAL A 193 -22.12 25.18 -0.58
C VAL A 193 -23.60 24.89 -0.36
N GLU A 194 -24.00 23.65 -0.59
CA GLU A 194 -25.33 23.13 -0.33
C GLU A 194 -25.30 22.09 0.81
N LYS A 195 -26.47 21.80 1.39
CA LYS A 195 -26.62 20.75 2.39
C LYS A 195 -26.20 19.39 1.81
N GLY A 196 -25.36 18.67 2.53
CA GLY A 196 -24.81 17.37 2.15
C GLY A 196 -23.49 17.47 1.39
N ASP A 197 -23.05 18.67 1.01
CA ASP A 197 -21.72 18.84 0.44
C ASP A 197 -20.64 18.43 1.45
N ILE A 198 -19.49 17.98 0.94
CA ILE A 198 -18.31 17.73 1.75
C ILE A 198 -17.30 18.84 1.44
N TRP A 199 -17.10 19.76 2.37
CA TRP A 199 -16.06 20.78 2.25
C TRP A 199 -14.80 20.35 3.00
N ARG A 200 -13.62 20.61 2.42
CA ARG A 200 -12.33 20.29 3.03
C ARG A 200 -11.29 21.38 2.82
N MET A 201 -10.37 21.51 3.77
CA MET A 201 -9.17 22.35 3.64
C MET A 201 -7.88 21.56 3.92
N CYS A 202 -6.93 21.66 3.00
CA CYS A 202 -5.62 21.02 3.08
C CYS A 202 -4.52 22.04 3.39
N GLN A 203 -3.39 21.57 3.91
CA GLN A 203 -2.22 22.41 4.19
C GLN A 203 -0.94 21.69 3.82
N VAL A 204 0.03 22.42 3.30
CA VAL A 204 1.40 21.97 3.11
C VAL A 204 2.34 23.07 3.59
N LYS A 205 3.39 22.69 4.33
CA LYS A 205 4.33 23.65 4.90
C LYS A 205 5.53 23.83 3.97
N ASP A 206 6.14 25.01 4.02
CA ASP A 206 7.24 25.40 3.13
C ASP A 206 8.49 24.51 3.29
N ALA A 207 8.86 24.17 4.52
CA ALA A 207 10.04 23.38 4.81
C ALA A 207 9.95 21.95 4.22
N PRO A 208 8.82 21.21 4.38
CA PRO A 208 8.56 19.98 3.61
C PRO A 208 8.74 20.12 2.09
N ILE A 209 8.28 21.21 1.48
CA ILE A 209 8.40 21.40 0.02
C ILE A 209 9.88 21.57 -0.38
N LYS A 210 10.67 22.33 0.39
CA LYS A 210 12.11 22.49 0.15
C LYS A 210 12.85 21.16 0.22
N ASP A 211 12.55 20.37 1.25
CA ASP A 211 13.18 19.06 1.44
C ASP A 211 12.78 18.07 0.33
N TRP A 212 11.51 18.08 -0.06
CA TRP A 212 11.01 17.29 -1.19
C TRP A 212 11.71 17.62 -2.51
N VAL A 213 11.89 18.91 -2.84
CA VAL A 213 12.65 19.33 -4.04
C VAL A 213 14.12 18.91 -3.94
N LYS A 214 14.75 19.09 -2.78
CA LYS A 214 16.13 18.65 -2.52
C LYS A 214 16.28 17.14 -2.74
N LEU A 215 15.34 16.33 -2.23
CA LEU A 215 15.35 14.89 -2.39
C LEU A 215 15.19 14.49 -3.85
N ALA A 216 14.29 15.15 -4.59
CA ALA A 216 14.12 14.92 -6.03
C ALA A 216 15.41 15.17 -6.81
N VAL A 217 16.11 16.28 -6.56
CA VAL A 217 17.41 16.57 -7.19
C VAL A 217 18.47 15.55 -6.78
N THR A 218 18.50 15.17 -5.50
CA THR A 218 19.44 14.17 -4.98
C THR A 218 19.28 12.83 -5.71
N ARG A 219 18.04 12.36 -5.87
CA ARG A 219 17.75 11.11 -6.57
C ARG A 219 18.03 11.22 -8.06
N ALA A 220 17.61 12.31 -8.71
CA ALA A 220 17.92 12.56 -10.12
C ALA A 220 19.43 12.55 -10.39
N ARG A 221 20.23 13.14 -9.49
CA ARG A 221 21.70 13.14 -9.59
C ARG A 221 22.30 11.74 -9.39
N ALA A 222 21.79 10.98 -8.42
CA ALA A 222 22.29 9.64 -8.13
C ALA A 222 22.01 8.64 -9.27
N THR A 223 20.86 8.75 -9.94
CA THR A 223 20.42 7.76 -10.94
C THR A 223 20.54 8.24 -12.39
N GLN A 224 20.69 9.55 -12.61
CA GLN A 224 20.64 10.18 -13.94
C GLN A 224 19.32 9.91 -14.71
N MET A 225 18.27 9.48 -14.02
CA MET A 225 16.96 9.23 -14.62
C MET A 225 16.21 10.56 -14.89
N PRO A 226 15.45 10.66 -15.99
CA PRO A 226 14.48 11.74 -16.16
C PRO A 226 13.53 11.82 -14.98
N THR A 227 13.37 13.02 -14.43
CA THR A 227 12.68 13.27 -13.17
C THR A 227 11.53 14.24 -13.39
N ILE A 228 10.31 13.77 -13.21
CA ILE A 228 9.10 14.49 -13.60
C ILE A 228 8.31 14.87 -12.36
N PHE A 229 8.05 16.16 -12.17
CA PHE A 229 7.09 16.67 -11.18
C PHE A 229 5.68 16.57 -11.75
N TRP A 230 4.79 15.84 -11.06
CA TRP A 230 3.41 15.61 -11.50
C TRP A 230 2.51 16.65 -10.85
N LEU A 231 2.38 17.80 -11.50
CA LEU A 231 1.66 18.97 -10.99
C LEU A 231 0.79 19.54 -12.11
N ASP A 232 -0.51 19.67 -11.87
CA ASP A 232 -1.45 20.26 -12.82
C ASP A 232 -1.59 21.77 -12.60
N GLU A 233 -1.08 22.59 -13.53
CA GLU A 233 -1.22 24.05 -13.46
C GLU A 233 -2.68 24.54 -13.37
N LYS A 234 -3.66 23.72 -13.77
CA LYS A 234 -5.09 24.03 -13.68
C LYS A 234 -5.65 23.79 -12.29
N ARG A 235 -4.95 23.06 -11.42
CA ARG A 235 -5.31 22.86 -10.02
C ARG A 235 -4.64 23.94 -9.18
N ALA A 236 -5.44 24.78 -8.53
CA ALA A 236 -4.94 25.95 -7.79
C ALA A 236 -3.84 25.61 -6.76
N HIS A 237 -3.97 24.47 -6.08
CA HIS A 237 -2.95 23.96 -5.16
C HIS A 237 -1.62 23.66 -5.87
N ASP A 238 -1.66 22.85 -6.93
CA ASP A 238 -0.49 22.46 -7.71
C ASP A 238 0.16 23.69 -8.37
N ALA A 239 -0.62 24.68 -8.83
CA ALA A 239 -0.08 25.94 -9.36
C ALA A 239 0.81 26.69 -8.34
N GLU A 240 0.46 26.68 -7.04
CA GLU A 240 1.31 27.23 -5.99
C GLU A 240 2.56 26.37 -5.73
N LEU A 241 2.42 25.04 -5.80
CA LEU A 241 3.57 24.12 -5.72
C LEU A 241 4.55 24.32 -6.88
N ILE A 242 4.06 24.52 -8.11
CA ILE A 242 4.90 24.79 -9.29
C ILE A 242 5.78 26.03 -9.06
N LYS A 243 5.22 27.12 -8.50
CA LYS A 243 6.00 28.32 -8.14
C LYS A 243 7.12 27.99 -7.15
N LYS A 244 6.82 27.18 -6.12
CA LYS A 244 7.81 26.74 -5.13
C LYS A 244 8.90 25.87 -5.76
N VAL A 245 8.52 24.91 -6.59
CA VAL A 245 9.45 24.02 -7.31
C VAL A 245 10.41 24.84 -8.16
N HIS A 246 9.91 25.78 -8.98
CA HIS A 246 10.78 26.66 -9.78
C HIS A 246 11.75 27.46 -8.90
N SER A 247 11.26 28.04 -7.79
CA SER A 247 12.10 28.82 -6.88
C SER A 247 13.14 27.99 -6.13
N TYR A 248 12.91 26.70 -5.90
CA TYR A 248 13.82 25.86 -5.12
C TYR A 248 14.78 25.08 -6.00
N LEU A 249 14.39 24.71 -7.21
CA LEU A 249 15.31 24.14 -8.19
C LEU A 249 16.49 25.08 -8.50
N SER A 250 16.29 26.41 -8.47
CA SER A 250 17.39 27.38 -8.66
C SER A 250 18.44 27.39 -7.55
N ASN A 251 18.17 26.75 -6.41
CA ASN A 251 19.10 26.63 -5.28
C ASN A 251 19.94 25.34 -5.36
N HIS A 252 19.77 24.53 -6.39
CA HIS A 252 20.48 23.28 -6.59
C HIS A 252 21.18 23.26 -7.95
N ASP A 253 22.29 22.51 -8.03
CA ASP A 253 22.91 22.23 -9.32
C ASP A 253 22.08 21.18 -10.06
N THR A 254 21.40 21.62 -11.11
CA THR A 254 20.60 20.79 -12.02
C THR A 254 21.28 20.57 -13.38
N SER A 255 22.55 20.96 -13.52
CA SER A 255 23.31 20.77 -14.76
C SER A 255 23.38 19.29 -15.14
N GLY A 256 23.06 18.98 -16.40
CA GLY A 256 23.00 17.61 -16.91
C GLY A 256 21.81 16.76 -16.44
N LEU A 257 20.89 17.31 -15.63
CA LEU A 257 19.70 16.57 -15.20
C LEU A 257 18.50 16.89 -16.12
N GLU A 258 17.77 15.86 -16.53
CA GLU A 258 16.47 16.02 -17.18
C GLU A 258 15.38 16.15 -16.11
N MET A 259 14.94 17.37 -15.82
CA MET A 259 13.86 17.64 -14.87
C MET A 259 12.72 18.39 -15.55
N LYS A 260 11.49 17.89 -15.43
CA LYS A 260 10.30 18.48 -16.09
C LYS A 260 9.13 18.60 -15.11
N ILE A 261 8.18 19.47 -15.43
CA ILE A 261 6.90 19.58 -14.74
C ILE A 261 5.81 19.25 -15.76
N MET A 262 4.92 18.33 -15.44
CA MET A 262 3.81 17.89 -16.30
C MET A 262 2.56 17.65 -15.46
N SER A 263 1.37 17.85 -16.03
CA SER A 263 0.13 17.44 -15.36
C SER A 263 0.12 15.91 -15.15
N PRO A 264 -0.56 15.38 -14.12
CA PRO A 264 -0.56 13.95 -13.83
C PRO A 264 -0.92 13.07 -15.03
N ILE A 265 -1.88 13.48 -15.86
CA ILE A 265 -2.28 12.74 -17.09
C ILE A 265 -1.13 12.69 -18.10
N VAL A 266 -0.49 13.83 -18.38
CA VAL A 266 0.61 13.91 -19.35
C VAL A 266 1.85 13.19 -18.83
N ALA A 267 2.15 13.35 -17.55
CA ALA A 267 3.24 12.66 -16.87
C ALA A 267 3.06 11.15 -16.91
N THR A 268 1.83 10.66 -16.64
CA THR A 268 1.49 9.24 -16.76
C THR A 268 1.79 8.74 -18.16
N GLN A 269 1.25 9.39 -19.20
CA GLN A 269 1.46 8.96 -20.59
C GLN A 269 2.96 8.92 -20.95
N TYR A 270 3.71 9.98 -20.63
CA TYR A 270 5.16 10.05 -20.87
C TYR A 270 5.91 8.91 -20.17
N THR A 271 5.58 8.65 -18.91
CA THR A 271 6.18 7.56 -18.14
C THR A 271 5.83 6.19 -18.73
N LEU A 272 4.58 5.97 -19.16
CA LEU A 272 4.16 4.70 -19.77
C LEU A 272 4.83 4.43 -21.13
N GLU A 273 5.05 5.47 -21.93
CA GLU A 273 5.80 5.35 -23.19
C GLU A 273 7.25 4.94 -22.94
N ARG A 274 7.89 5.46 -21.87
CA ARG A 274 9.26 5.12 -21.50
C ARG A 274 9.36 3.73 -20.88
N ILE A 275 8.52 3.42 -19.91
CA ILE A 275 8.59 2.17 -19.16
C ILE A 275 8.42 0.97 -20.08
N LYS A 276 7.56 1.08 -21.11
CA LYS A 276 7.36 0.02 -22.11
C LYS A 276 8.62 -0.25 -22.95
N GLU A 277 9.45 0.77 -23.18
CA GLU A 277 10.70 0.68 -23.94
C GLU A 277 11.91 0.32 -23.03
N GLY A 278 11.67 -0.13 -21.79
CA GLY A 278 12.72 -0.48 -20.85
C GLY A 278 13.43 0.72 -20.22
N LEU A 279 12.81 1.90 -20.25
CA LEU A 279 13.42 3.15 -19.76
C LEU A 279 12.80 3.62 -18.44
N ASP A 280 13.65 4.02 -17.51
CA ASP A 280 13.25 4.42 -16.17
C ASP A 280 12.84 5.89 -16.08
N THR A 281 11.92 6.23 -15.16
CA THR A 281 11.48 7.61 -14.93
C THR A 281 11.18 7.84 -13.46
N ILE A 282 11.76 8.87 -12.83
CA ILE A 282 11.40 9.23 -11.46
C ILE A 282 10.12 10.06 -11.49
N SER A 283 9.11 9.62 -10.75
CA SER A 283 7.91 10.40 -10.44
C SER A 283 8.13 11.23 -9.16
N VAL A 284 7.85 12.53 -9.22
CA VAL A 284 7.98 13.45 -8.09
C VAL A 284 6.61 14.05 -7.82
N THR A 285 5.97 13.64 -6.73
CA THR A 285 4.52 13.82 -6.57
C THR A 285 4.12 14.33 -5.19
N GLY A 286 2.90 14.84 -5.10
CA GLY A 286 2.19 15.05 -3.84
C GLY A 286 1.92 13.73 -3.10
N ASN A 287 1.33 13.84 -1.91
CA ASN A 287 1.16 12.77 -0.94
C ASN A 287 0.23 11.65 -1.42
N VAL A 288 -0.92 12.01 -2.02
CA VAL A 288 -1.88 11.00 -2.53
C VAL A 288 -1.32 10.27 -3.74
N LEU A 289 -0.70 10.99 -4.68
CA LEU A 289 -0.07 10.36 -5.84
C LEU A 289 1.15 9.52 -5.46
N ARG A 290 1.88 9.85 -4.39
CA ARG A 290 2.92 8.96 -3.85
C ARG A 290 2.30 7.60 -3.57
N ASP A 291 1.25 7.57 -2.75
CA ASP A 291 0.53 6.34 -2.38
C ASP A 291 0.12 5.54 -3.62
N TYR A 292 -0.58 6.18 -4.54
CA TYR A 292 -1.16 5.50 -5.70
C TYR A 292 -0.08 4.96 -6.66
N LEU A 293 0.99 5.70 -6.89
CA LEU A 293 2.04 5.30 -7.83
C LEU A 293 2.97 4.24 -7.23
N THR A 294 3.21 4.28 -5.90
CA THR A 294 4.02 3.26 -5.22
C THR A 294 3.30 1.93 -5.03
N ASP A 295 1.99 1.86 -5.24
CA ASP A 295 1.29 0.59 -5.47
C ASP A 295 1.22 0.25 -6.96
N LEU A 296 0.84 1.20 -7.81
CA LEU A 296 0.59 0.96 -9.23
C LEU A 296 1.78 0.35 -9.95
N PHE A 297 2.92 1.05 -9.94
CA PHE A 297 4.08 0.61 -10.73
C PHE A 297 4.71 -0.66 -10.17
N PRO A 298 4.95 -0.80 -8.85
CA PRO A 298 5.46 -2.04 -8.28
C PRO A 298 4.55 -3.26 -8.48
N ILE A 299 3.22 -3.10 -8.46
CA ILE A 299 2.32 -4.21 -8.77
C ILE A 299 2.43 -4.64 -10.24
N LEU A 300 2.67 -3.71 -11.17
CA LEU A 300 2.88 -4.02 -12.58
C LEU A 300 4.28 -4.61 -12.84
N GLU A 301 5.32 -4.06 -12.20
CA GLU A 301 6.73 -4.46 -12.35
C GLU A 301 7.05 -5.78 -11.64
N LEU A 302 6.69 -5.88 -10.35
CA LEU A 302 7.14 -6.94 -9.44
C LEU A 302 6.01 -7.88 -9.03
N GLY A 303 4.78 -7.57 -9.43
CA GLY A 303 3.59 -8.30 -9.04
C GLY A 303 3.12 -8.07 -7.60
N THR A 304 3.77 -7.17 -6.85
CA THR A 304 3.43 -6.78 -5.48
C THR A 304 4.16 -5.50 -5.11
N SER A 305 3.55 -4.65 -4.28
CA SER A 305 4.17 -3.44 -3.71
C SER A 305 4.95 -3.70 -2.42
N ALA A 306 4.95 -4.94 -1.92
CA ALA A 306 5.71 -5.35 -0.72
C ALA A 306 7.22 -5.51 -0.97
N LYS A 307 7.65 -5.55 -2.24
CA LYS A 307 9.07 -5.76 -2.63
C LYS A 307 9.75 -4.46 -3.01
N MET A 308 9.53 -3.42 -2.20
CA MET A 308 10.00 -2.06 -2.47
C MET A 308 10.81 -1.52 -1.30
N LEU A 309 11.81 -0.69 -1.61
CA LEU A 309 12.44 0.19 -0.63
C LEU A 309 11.57 1.43 -0.43
N SER A 310 11.15 1.68 0.81
CA SER A 310 10.49 2.93 1.21
C SER A 310 11.34 3.63 2.28
N ILE A 311 12.16 4.57 1.83
CA ILE A 311 13.13 5.28 2.67
C ILE A 311 12.60 6.68 2.94
N VAL A 312 12.55 7.05 4.22
CA VAL A 312 12.08 8.34 4.72
C VAL A 312 13.23 9.04 5.46
N PRO A 313 14.01 9.89 4.76
CA PRO A 313 14.98 10.76 5.42
C PRO A 313 14.22 11.72 6.34
N LEU A 314 14.38 11.56 7.65
CA LEU A 314 13.71 12.43 8.61
C LEU A 314 14.36 13.81 8.56
N MET A 315 13.54 14.87 8.58
CA MET A 315 14.02 16.26 8.50
C MET A 315 15.06 16.62 9.59
N ASN A 316 15.09 15.89 10.71
CA ASN A 316 16.02 16.08 11.82
C ASN A 316 17.31 15.24 11.71
N GLY A 317 17.55 14.57 10.57
CA GLY A 317 18.79 13.84 10.28
C GLY A 317 18.78 12.34 10.58
N GLY A 318 17.68 11.79 11.11
CA GLY A 318 17.52 10.33 11.23
C GLY A 318 16.95 9.69 9.98
N GLY A 319 16.88 8.36 9.94
CA GLY A 319 16.22 7.58 8.90
C GLY A 319 15.03 6.79 9.44
N LEU A 320 13.95 6.73 8.67
CA LEU A 320 12.85 5.78 8.85
C LEU A 320 12.77 4.93 7.58
N PHE A 321 12.69 3.61 7.76
CA PHE A 321 12.72 2.63 6.66
C PHE A 321 11.46 1.78 6.75
N GLU A 322 10.50 2.05 5.89
CA GLU A 322 9.28 1.25 5.79
C GLU A 322 9.57 0.01 4.95
N THR A 323 9.01 -1.13 5.36
CA THR A 323 9.35 -2.46 4.83
C THR A 323 8.62 -2.80 3.52
N GLY A 324 8.17 -1.78 2.78
CA GLY A 324 7.31 -1.90 1.60
C GLY A 324 6.22 -0.84 1.59
N ALA A 325 5.48 -0.74 0.48
CA ALA A 325 4.40 0.24 0.31
C ALA A 325 2.99 -0.36 0.53
N GLY A 326 2.87 -1.68 0.68
CA GLY A 326 1.58 -2.37 0.83
C GLY A 326 1.01 -2.37 2.26
N GLY A 327 -0.21 -2.92 2.40
CA GLY A 327 -0.90 -3.07 3.69
C GLY A 327 -0.56 -4.36 4.47
N SER A 328 -1.29 -4.60 5.57
CA SER A 328 -1.07 -5.74 6.50
C SER A 328 -1.66 -7.09 6.05
N ALA A 329 -2.17 -7.18 4.81
CA ALA A 329 -2.63 -8.41 4.16
C ALA A 329 -3.53 -9.34 5.02
N PRO A 330 -4.77 -8.95 5.38
CA PRO A 330 -5.65 -9.74 6.26
C PRO A 330 -5.99 -11.14 5.74
N LYS A 331 -5.98 -11.34 4.40
CA LYS A 331 -6.17 -12.66 3.76
C LYS A 331 -5.00 -13.62 4.03
N HIS A 332 -3.83 -13.13 4.44
CA HIS A 332 -2.70 -13.97 4.84
C HIS A 332 -2.94 -14.55 6.24
N VAL A 333 -3.46 -13.73 7.16
CA VAL A 333 -3.85 -14.19 8.51
C VAL A 333 -4.92 -15.28 8.43
N GLN A 334 -5.89 -15.13 7.52
CA GLN A 334 -6.92 -16.16 7.29
C GLN A 334 -6.30 -17.51 6.91
N GLN A 335 -5.38 -17.54 5.94
CA GLN A 335 -4.70 -18.79 5.57
C GLN A 335 -3.84 -19.33 6.71
N PHE A 336 -3.15 -18.44 7.44
CA PHE A 336 -2.31 -18.86 8.55
C PHE A 336 -3.13 -19.57 9.63
N VAL A 337 -4.26 -19.01 10.07
CA VAL A 337 -5.06 -19.66 11.13
C VAL A 337 -5.77 -20.94 10.66
N THR A 338 -6.11 -21.05 9.36
CA THR A 338 -6.83 -22.23 8.83
C THR A 338 -5.92 -23.36 8.40
N GLU A 339 -4.74 -23.05 7.85
CA GLU A 339 -3.85 -24.02 7.20
C GLU A 339 -2.41 -23.94 7.74
N ASN A 340 -2.15 -23.13 8.77
CA ASN A 340 -0.82 -22.91 9.35
C ASN A 340 0.24 -22.62 8.29
N HIS A 341 -0.11 -21.86 7.24
CA HIS A 341 0.77 -21.44 6.17
C HIS A 341 0.73 -19.92 6.04
N LEU A 342 1.87 -19.25 6.20
CA LEU A 342 1.98 -17.80 6.07
C LEU A 342 2.69 -17.43 4.77
N ARG A 343 1.92 -17.02 3.75
CA ARG A 343 2.44 -16.57 2.44
C ARG A 343 2.91 -15.10 2.39
N TRP A 344 3.18 -14.49 3.55
CA TRP A 344 3.72 -13.13 3.62
C TRP A 344 5.19 -13.12 3.19
N ASP A 345 5.55 -12.30 2.20
CA ASP A 345 6.92 -12.17 1.72
C ASP A 345 7.63 -11.03 2.47
N SER A 346 8.58 -11.38 3.34
CA SER A 346 9.34 -10.44 4.17
C SER A 346 10.52 -9.78 3.43
N LEU A 347 10.64 -9.91 2.11
CA LEU A 347 11.74 -9.30 1.36
C LEU A 347 11.92 -7.80 1.66
N GLY A 348 10.82 -7.04 1.77
CA GLY A 348 10.89 -5.63 2.10
C GLY A 348 11.41 -5.34 3.52
N GLU A 349 11.23 -6.26 4.47
CA GLU A 349 11.84 -6.17 5.81
C GLU A 349 13.36 -6.37 5.73
N PHE A 350 13.82 -7.29 4.88
CA PHE A 350 15.24 -7.57 4.68
C PHE A 350 15.95 -6.37 4.05
N LEU A 351 15.34 -5.82 3.00
CA LEU A 351 15.83 -4.62 2.30
C LEU A 351 15.85 -3.40 3.24
N ALA A 352 14.78 -3.16 4.02
CA ALA A 352 14.73 -2.06 4.96
C ALA A 352 15.77 -2.20 6.09
N LEU A 353 16.02 -3.43 6.55
CA LEU A 353 17.05 -3.71 7.56
C LEU A 353 18.46 -3.44 7.03
N ALA A 354 18.77 -3.83 5.79
CA ALA A 354 20.06 -3.56 5.17
C ALA A 354 20.33 -2.05 5.09
N VAL A 355 19.37 -1.28 4.57
CA VAL A 355 19.48 0.19 4.48
C VAL A 355 19.53 0.85 5.87
N SER A 356 18.81 0.31 6.86
CA SER A 356 18.87 0.79 8.25
C SER A 356 20.27 0.61 8.85
N LEU A 357 20.90 -0.54 8.63
CA LEU A 357 22.27 -0.82 9.07
C LEU A 357 23.31 0.02 8.31
N GLU A 358 23.10 0.24 7.01
CA GLU A 358 23.93 1.15 6.21
C GLU A 358 23.84 2.58 6.74
N HIS A 359 22.63 3.09 6.99
CA HIS A 359 22.43 4.40 7.58
C HIS A 359 23.15 4.54 8.93
N LEU A 360 22.99 3.55 9.82
CA LEU A 360 23.71 3.51 11.10
C LEU A 360 25.24 3.50 10.91
N ALA A 361 25.73 2.77 9.92
CA ALA A 361 27.16 2.73 9.60
C ALA A 361 27.69 4.10 9.17
N GLU A 362 26.97 4.79 8.30
CA GLU A 362 27.36 6.11 7.78
C GLU A 362 27.22 7.22 8.83
N THR A 363 26.11 7.26 9.57
CA THR A 363 25.85 8.36 10.52
C THR A 363 26.67 8.27 11.79
N ASN A 364 27.10 7.06 12.17
CA ASN A 364 27.82 6.81 13.43
C ASN A 364 29.24 6.27 13.24
N ASP A 365 29.74 6.18 12.00
CA ASP A 365 31.03 5.55 11.67
C ASP A 365 31.15 4.12 12.25
N ASN A 366 30.06 3.35 12.14
CA ASN A 366 29.98 2.01 12.73
C ASN A 366 30.38 0.93 11.72
N LYS A 367 31.63 0.47 11.80
CA LYS A 367 32.20 -0.55 10.90
C LYS A 367 31.48 -1.89 10.95
N LYS A 368 31.07 -2.36 12.14
CA LYS A 368 30.33 -3.64 12.27
C LYS A 368 28.95 -3.54 11.61
N ALA A 369 28.26 -2.41 11.75
CA ALA A 369 27.00 -2.18 11.06
C ALA A 369 27.18 -2.20 9.54
N LYS A 370 28.29 -1.66 9.02
CA LYS A 370 28.61 -1.74 7.57
C LYS A 370 28.77 -3.19 7.09
N VAL A 371 29.49 -4.01 7.84
CA VAL A 371 29.67 -5.43 7.52
C VAL A 371 28.33 -6.17 7.55
N LEU A 372 27.50 -5.91 8.58
CA LEU A 372 26.17 -6.50 8.69
C LEU A 372 25.26 -6.10 7.51
N ALA A 373 25.26 -4.82 7.11
CA ALA A 373 24.50 -4.33 5.96
C ALA A 373 24.94 -5.03 4.66
N THR A 374 26.24 -4.98 4.36
CA THR A 374 26.81 -5.55 3.12
C THR A 374 26.54 -7.05 3.02
N THR A 375 26.73 -7.79 4.12
CA THR A 375 26.48 -9.24 4.13
C THR A 375 24.99 -9.58 4.11
N LEU A 376 24.10 -8.68 4.53
CA LEU A 376 22.66 -8.86 4.41
C LEU A 376 22.19 -8.62 2.96
N ASP A 377 22.81 -7.68 2.24
CA ASP A 377 22.58 -7.51 0.80
C ASP A 377 23.01 -8.78 0.04
N ASP A 378 24.22 -9.29 0.29
CA ASP A 378 24.71 -10.54 -0.31
C ASP A 378 23.78 -11.73 -0.02
N ALA A 379 23.24 -11.79 1.21
CA ALA A 379 22.29 -12.82 1.61
C ALA A 379 20.95 -12.69 0.90
N THR A 380 20.49 -11.46 0.67
CA THR A 380 19.24 -11.16 -0.04
C THR A 380 19.37 -11.49 -1.52
N ASP A 381 20.51 -11.19 -2.16
CA ASP A 381 20.80 -11.60 -3.53
C ASP A 381 20.78 -13.12 -3.67
N LYS A 382 21.51 -13.82 -2.80
CA LYS A 382 21.53 -15.29 -2.78
C LYS A 382 20.13 -15.88 -2.52
N PHE A 383 19.33 -15.23 -1.68
CA PHE A 383 17.95 -15.61 -1.40
C PHE A 383 17.07 -15.53 -2.65
N LEU A 384 17.20 -14.45 -3.43
CA LEU A 384 16.47 -14.23 -4.68
C LEU A 384 16.93 -15.20 -5.77
N ASP A 385 18.23 -15.36 -5.98
CA ASP A 385 18.82 -16.28 -6.97
C ASP A 385 18.36 -17.73 -6.76
N ASN A 386 18.25 -18.15 -5.49
CA ASN A 386 17.81 -19.49 -5.12
C ASN A 386 16.30 -19.62 -4.93
N LYS A 387 15.53 -18.57 -5.27
CA LYS A 387 14.06 -18.52 -5.25
C LYS A 387 13.48 -18.96 -3.90
N LYS A 388 13.99 -18.39 -2.80
CA LYS A 388 13.58 -18.76 -1.43
C LYS A 388 12.44 -17.92 -0.85
N SER A 389 11.72 -17.16 -1.69
CA SER A 389 10.47 -16.52 -1.33
C SER A 389 9.37 -17.54 -0.95
N PRO A 390 8.43 -17.18 -0.06
CA PRO A 390 7.30 -18.03 0.29
C PRO A 390 6.45 -18.42 -0.93
N SER A 391 6.02 -19.68 -0.95
CA SER A 391 4.93 -20.16 -1.79
C SER A 391 3.59 -19.64 -1.27
N ARG A 392 2.53 -19.90 -2.04
CA ARG A 392 1.13 -19.61 -1.67
C ARG A 392 0.38 -20.86 -1.21
N VAL A 393 1.00 -22.03 -1.29
CA VAL A 393 0.38 -23.35 -1.10
C VAL A 393 0.89 -23.98 0.19
N ALA A 394 -0.04 -24.42 1.05
CA ALA A 394 0.30 -25.15 2.26
C ALA A 394 1.05 -26.46 1.96
N GLY A 395 2.05 -26.77 2.77
CA GLY A 395 3.00 -27.88 2.57
C GLY A 395 4.26 -27.48 1.80
N GLU A 396 4.28 -26.32 1.15
CA GLU A 396 5.47 -25.73 0.54
C GLU A 396 6.13 -24.69 1.46
N LEU A 397 7.27 -24.13 1.03
CA LEU A 397 8.01 -23.13 1.79
C LEU A 397 7.12 -21.92 2.11
N ASP A 398 7.04 -21.52 3.38
CA ASP A 398 6.29 -20.33 3.80
C ASP A 398 7.23 -19.25 4.37
N ASN A 399 6.67 -18.19 4.98
CA ASN A 399 7.42 -17.10 5.60
C ASN A 399 8.49 -17.57 6.62
N ARG A 400 8.20 -18.60 7.42
CA ARG A 400 9.15 -19.08 8.44
C ARG A 400 10.34 -19.76 7.78
N GLY A 401 10.07 -20.53 6.73
CA GLY A 401 11.11 -21.16 5.91
C GLY A 401 11.97 -20.15 5.16
N SER A 402 11.37 -19.06 4.64
CA SER A 402 12.12 -18.00 3.96
C SER A 402 13.05 -17.26 4.93
N HIS A 403 12.61 -16.99 6.17
CA HIS A 403 13.43 -16.42 7.23
C HIS A 403 14.62 -17.31 7.59
N PHE A 404 14.43 -18.63 7.65
CA PHE A 404 15.54 -19.56 7.86
C PHE A 404 16.57 -19.48 6.74
N PHE A 405 16.15 -19.46 5.47
CA PHE A 405 17.09 -19.36 4.34
C PHE A 405 17.87 -18.04 4.36
N LEU A 406 17.21 -16.91 4.64
CA LEU A 406 17.91 -15.64 4.79
C LEU A 406 18.94 -15.70 5.93
N ALA A 407 18.54 -16.16 7.11
CA ALA A 407 19.43 -16.27 8.26
C ALA A 407 20.67 -17.15 7.95
N MET A 408 20.46 -18.27 7.25
CA MET A 408 21.55 -19.15 6.82
C MET A 408 22.47 -18.47 5.82
N TYR A 409 21.93 -17.80 4.78
CA TYR A 409 22.75 -17.09 3.80
C TYR A 409 23.51 -15.90 4.42
N TRP A 410 22.90 -15.21 5.37
CA TRP A 410 23.53 -14.11 6.09
C TRP A 410 24.66 -14.59 7.01
N ALA A 411 24.43 -15.67 7.77
CA ALA A 411 25.47 -16.31 8.56
C ALA A 411 26.64 -16.80 7.68
N GLN A 412 26.34 -17.35 6.50
CA GLN A 412 27.37 -17.73 5.53
C GLN A 412 28.16 -16.52 5.03
N ALA A 413 27.51 -15.41 4.66
CA ALA A 413 28.21 -14.20 4.22
C ALA A 413 29.10 -13.62 5.33
N LEU A 414 28.59 -13.57 6.56
CA LEU A 414 29.34 -13.13 7.75
C LEU A 414 30.55 -14.02 8.09
N ALA A 415 30.45 -15.33 7.83
CA ALA A 415 31.57 -16.25 8.00
C ALA A 415 32.64 -16.18 6.90
N HIS A 416 32.32 -15.62 5.73
CA HIS A 416 33.24 -15.53 4.59
C HIS A 416 33.91 -14.16 4.42
N GLN A 417 33.32 -13.09 4.94
CA GLN A 417 33.91 -11.74 4.90
C GLN A 417 35.23 -11.67 5.70
N ASN A 418 36.06 -10.65 5.42
CA ASN A 418 37.36 -10.43 6.06
C ASN A 418 37.53 -9.02 6.64
N ASP A 419 36.43 -8.26 6.75
CA ASP A 419 36.42 -6.89 7.26
C ASP A 419 36.30 -6.83 8.79
N ASP A 420 35.74 -7.87 9.43
CA ASP A 420 35.63 -8.01 10.89
C ASP A 420 35.83 -9.48 11.33
N GLU A 421 36.96 -9.79 11.97
CA GLU A 421 37.31 -11.16 12.38
C GLU A 421 36.42 -11.69 13.51
N GLU A 422 35.93 -10.83 14.41
CA GLU A 422 35.07 -11.24 15.52
C GLU A 422 33.71 -11.73 15.01
N LEU A 423 33.09 -10.98 14.08
CA LEU A 423 31.88 -11.42 13.40
C LEU A 423 32.12 -12.71 12.61
N LYS A 424 33.27 -12.81 11.93
CA LYS A 424 33.63 -14.01 11.18
C LYS A 424 33.71 -15.26 12.06
N GLU A 425 34.44 -15.18 13.16
CA GLU A 425 34.61 -16.28 14.12
C GLU A 425 33.27 -16.70 14.72
N LEU A 426 32.45 -15.73 15.17
CA LEU A 426 31.13 -15.98 15.73
C LEU A 426 30.22 -16.72 14.75
N PHE A 427 30.12 -16.23 13.51
CA PHE A 427 29.19 -16.76 12.52
C PHE A 427 29.69 -18.02 11.79
N THR A 428 30.98 -18.35 11.86
CA THR A 428 31.52 -19.58 11.25
C THR A 428 30.85 -20.85 11.80
N SER A 429 30.71 -20.95 13.13
CA SER A 429 30.04 -22.11 13.76
C SER A 429 28.54 -22.13 13.44
N VAL A 430 27.89 -20.96 13.51
CA VAL A 430 26.46 -20.79 13.25
C VAL A 430 26.12 -21.19 11.81
N ALA A 431 26.86 -20.68 10.82
CA ALA A 431 26.65 -20.98 9.40
C ALA A 431 26.74 -22.49 9.13
N LYS A 432 27.78 -23.15 9.68
CA LYS A 432 27.97 -24.60 9.52
C LYS A 432 26.82 -25.41 10.14
N LYS A 433 26.33 -25.02 11.32
CA LYS A 433 25.20 -25.69 11.97
C LYS A 433 23.91 -25.51 11.19
N MET A 434 23.62 -24.32 10.67
CA MET A 434 22.45 -24.09 9.81
C MET A 434 22.52 -24.90 8.52
N GLU A 435 23.67 -24.93 7.85
CA GLU A 435 23.87 -25.71 6.62
C GLU A 435 23.70 -27.22 6.86
N THR A 436 24.29 -27.75 7.93
CA THR A 436 24.19 -29.19 8.28
C THR A 436 22.74 -29.60 8.59
N ASN A 437 21.97 -28.71 9.22
CA ASN A 437 20.59 -29.00 9.63
C ASN A 437 19.53 -28.48 8.63
N GLN A 438 19.94 -27.96 7.47
CA GLN A 438 19.04 -27.29 6.53
C GLN A 438 17.83 -28.15 6.14
N HIS A 439 18.08 -29.41 5.77
CA HIS A 439 17.02 -30.32 5.34
C HIS A 439 16.01 -30.59 6.46
N THR A 440 16.50 -30.99 7.64
CA THR A 440 15.66 -31.27 8.81
C THR A 440 14.84 -30.05 9.23
N ILE A 441 15.43 -28.85 9.24
CA ILE A 441 14.72 -27.63 9.62
C ILE A 441 13.56 -27.36 8.65
N ILE A 442 13.80 -27.44 7.35
CA ILE A 442 12.77 -27.20 6.33
C ILE A 442 11.68 -28.26 6.36
N GLU A 443 12.04 -29.54 6.51
CA GLU A 443 11.04 -30.62 6.65
C GLU A 443 10.13 -30.41 7.85
N GLU A 444 10.71 -30.10 9.01
CA GLU A 444 9.94 -29.84 10.24
C GLU A 444 9.05 -28.59 10.13
N LEU A 445 9.51 -27.53 9.43
CA LEU A 445 8.71 -26.33 9.17
C LEU A 445 7.55 -26.57 8.19
N ASN A 446 7.72 -27.46 7.21
CA ASN A 446 6.67 -27.78 6.25
C ASN A 446 5.67 -28.80 6.80
N ALA A 447 6.12 -29.73 7.66
CA ALA A 447 5.29 -30.82 8.19
C ALA A 447 4.14 -30.35 9.10
N ILE A 448 4.21 -29.14 9.66
CA ILE A 448 3.16 -28.56 10.52
C ILE A 448 2.05 -27.85 9.74
N GLN A 449 2.21 -27.69 8.42
CA GLN A 449 1.28 -26.97 7.57
C GLN A 449 0.11 -27.89 7.15
N GLY A 450 -1.03 -27.28 6.80
CA GLY A 450 -2.27 -27.96 6.43
C GLY A 450 -3.27 -28.09 7.58
N ASP A 451 -2.82 -27.96 8.82
CA ASP A 451 -3.66 -27.97 10.02
C ASP A 451 -3.99 -26.56 10.50
N SER A 452 -5.14 -26.38 11.15
CA SER A 452 -5.49 -25.11 11.77
C SER A 452 -4.60 -24.81 12.99
N VAL A 453 -4.30 -23.54 13.22
CA VAL A 453 -3.53 -23.09 14.40
C VAL A 453 -4.30 -22.01 15.17
N ASP A 454 -4.33 -22.15 16.49
CA ASP A 454 -4.90 -21.16 17.39
C ASP A 454 -3.81 -20.22 17.92
N ILE A 455 -4.01 -18.92 17.69
CA ILE A 455 -3.14 -17.84 18.19
C ILE A 455 -3.80 -17.03 19.31
N GLY A 456 -5.00 -17.41 19.77
CA GLY A 456 -5.66 -16.79 20.93
C GLY A 456 -6.20 -15.37 20.71
N GLY A 457 -6.41 -14.95 19.45
CA GLY A 457 -6.98 -13.64 19.10
C GLY A 457 -6.60 -13.18 17.69
N TYR A 458 -7.27 -12.14 17.18
CA TYR A 458 -6.97 -11.55 15.86
C TYR A 458 -6.18 -10.23 16.00
N TYR A 459 -6.81 -9.18 16.54
CA TYR A 459 -6.15 -7.88 16.75
C TYR A 459 -5.15 -7.88 17.92
N LYS A 460 -5.36 -8.78 18.89
CA LYS A 460 -4.50 -8.96 20.05
C LYS A 460 -4.36 -10.47 20.31
N PRO A 461 -3.49 -11.17 19.54
CA PRO A 461 -3.23 -12.58 19.78
C PRO A 461 -2.58 -12.80 21.16
N ASN A 462 -2.59 -14.05 21.62
CA ASN A 462 -1.84 -14.46 22.80
C ASN A 462 -0.36 -14.65 22.42
N ASP A 463 0.54 -13.89 23.05
CA ASP A 463 1.98 -13.91 22.72
C ASP A 463 2.60 -15.31 22.80
N THR A 464 2.22 -16.13 23.80
CA THR A 464 2.76 -17.48 23.94
C THR A 464 2.32 -18.39 22.79
N LEU A 465 1.04 -18.35 22.43
CA LEU A 465 0.49 -19.14 21.32
C LEU A 465 1.08 -18.69 19.98
N ALA A 466 1.10 -17.38 19.72
CA ALA A 466 1.66 -16.82 18.49
C ALA A 466 3.16 -17.11 18.35
N ASN A 467 3.95 -16.95 19.41
CA ASN A 467 5.39 -17.28 19.39
C ASN A 467 5.63 -18.77 19.12
N THR A 468 4.81 -19.64 19.70
CA THR A 468 4.91 -21.09 19.47
C THR A 468 4.60 -21.43 18.02
N ALA A 469 3.55 -20.82 17.44
CA ALA A 469 3.16 -21.02 16.05
C ALA A 469 4.19 -20.47 15.05
N MET A 470 4.83 -19.33 15.37
CA MET A 470 5.81 -18.68 14.50
C MET A 470 7.23 -19.23 14.62
N ARG A 471 7.59 -19.84 15.76
CA ARG A 471 8.92 -20.42 16.02
C ARG A 471 8.86 -21.90 16.41
N PRO A 472 8.23 -22.77 15.60
CA PRO A 472 7.99 -24.16 15.97
C PRO A 472 9.25 -25.04 15.92
N ASN A 473 10.27 -24.63 15.16
CA ASN A 473 11.48 -25.42 14.94
C ASN A 473 12.50 -25.27 16.08
N LYS A 474 12.63 -26.31 16.92
CA LYS A 474 13.56 -26.31 18.08
C LYS A 474 15.02 -26.27 17.66
N THR A 475 15.40 -27.00 16.61
CA THR A 475 16.78 -27.05 16.12
C THR A 475 17.26 -25.66 15.70
N PHE A 476 16.46 -24.96 14.90
CA PHE A 476 16.76 -23.59 14.47
C PHE A 476 16.80 -22.62 15.65
N ASN A 477 15.82 -22.69 16.57
CA ASN A 477 15.81 -21.87 17.78
C ASN A 477 17.07 -22.07 18.65
N ASN A 478 17.55 -23.32 18.79
CA ASN A 478 18.76 -23.62 19.56
C ASN A 478 20.02 -23.07 18.88
N ILE A 479 20.11 -23.13 17.55
CA ILE A 479 21.24 -22.55 16.79
C ILE A 479 21.29 -21.03 16.99
N LEU A 480 20.14 -20.35 16.91
CA LEU A 480 20.06 -18.89 17.10
C LEU A 480 20.38 -18.44 18.53
N ALA A 481 20.18 -19.30 19.54
CA ALA A 481 20.49 -18.98 20.93
C ALA A 481 22.00 -18.99 21.26
N GLU A 482 22.86 -19.38 20.31
CA GLU A 482 24.32 -19.35 20.44
C GLU A 482 24.95 -17.99 20.10
N ILE A 483 24.16 -17.09 19.51
CA ILE A 483 24.49 -15.70 19.17
C ILE A 483 24.06 -14.81 20.33
#